data_AF-A0A501WDF2-F1
#
_entry.id   AF-A0A501WDF2-F1
#
_cell.length_a   1.000
_cell.length_b   1.000
_cell.length_c   1.000
_cell.angle_alpha   90.00
_cell.angle_beta   90.00
_cell.angle_gamma   90.00
#
_symmetry.space_group_name_H-M   'P 1'
#
loop_
_entity.id
_entity.type
_entity.pdbx_description
1 polymer ?
#
loop_
_entity_poly.entity_id
_entity_poly.type
_entity_poly.pdbx_seq_one_letter_code
_entity_poly.pdbx_strand_id
1 'polypeptide(L)'
;MKTTIALIAHNQRKTELLNWAKVHRDELVKHHLIGTSNTSKLLNDMLELDVEPFGHGPSGGDILLAARILQHEVHKVIFFIDAETPHGHEHDIQTLIRTAVINNIPIALNRASADLIIMQTPDEV
;
A
#
# COMPACT_ATOMS: atom_id res chain seq x y z
N MET A 1 -14.73 1.28 12.73
CA MET A 1 -13.59 0.33 12.71
C MET A 1 -12.34 1.07 12.27
N LYS A 2 -11.12 0.60 12.57
CA LYS A 2 -9.90 1.20 12.00
C LYS A 2 -9.86 0.90 10.50
N THR A 3 -9.61 1.92 9.68
CA THR A 3 -9.36 1.74 8.25
C THR A 3 -8.04 1.01 8.05
N THR A 4 -8.04 -0.01 7.20
CA THR A 4 -6.82 -0.74 6.83
C THR A 4 -6.17 -0.13 5.59
N ILE A 5 -4.89 0.24 5.69
CA ILE A 5 -4.11 0.83 4.60
C ILE A 5 -2.95 -0.10 4.26
N ALA A 6 -2.89 -0.51 2.99
CA ALA A 6 -1.75 -1.24 2.45
C ALA A 6 -0.66 -0.26 1.97
N LEU A 7 0.57 -0.46 2.44
CA LEU A 7 1.76 0.31 2.08
C LEU A 7 2.75 -0.59 1.34
N ILE A 8 2.96 -0.33 0.05
CA ILE A 8 3.85 -1.12 -0.81
C ILE A 8 4.67 -0.21 -1.73
N ALA A 9 5.88 -0.64 -2.06
CA ALA A 9 6.75 0.08 -2.98
C ALA A 9 7.69 -0.87 -3.71
N HIS A 10 7.95 -0.58 -4.99
CA HIS A 10 9.10 -1.16 -5.69
C HIS A 10 10.41 -0.72 -5.03
N ASN A 11 11.47 -1.50 -5.22
CA ASN A 11 12.75 -1.26 -4.55
C ASN A 11 13.27 0.16 -4.75
N GLN A 12 13.19 0.69 -5.98
CA GLN A 12 13.65 2.05 -6.30
C GLN A 12 12.77 3.17 -5.70
N ARG A 13 11.56 2.84 -5.25
CA ARG A 13 10.59 3.79 -4.68
C ARG A 13 10.43 3.69 -3.16
N LYS A 14 11.13 2.74 -2.50
CA LYS A 14 11.04 2.57 -1.04
C LYS A 14 11.49 3.79 -0.25
N THR A 15 12.54 4.47 -0.69
CA THR A 15 13.00 5.72 -0.07
C THR A 15 11.94 6.81 -0.20
N GLU A 16 11.25 6.88 -1.33
CA GLU A 16 10.15 7.82 -1.54
C GLU A 16 8.98 7.51 -0.61
N LEU A 17 8.60 6.23 -0.48
CA LEU A 17 7.54 5.80 0.44
C LEU A 17 7.91 6.07 1.90
N LEU A 18 9.15 5.82 2.30
CA LEU A 18 9.66 6.12 3.64
C LEU A 18 9.53 7.61 3.95
N ASN A 19 9.98 8.47 3.04
CA ASN A 19 9.90 9.92 3.22
C ASN A 19 8.46 10.40 3.30
N TRP A 20 7.58 9.86 2.45
CA TRP A 20 6.15 10.15 2.50
C TRP A 20 5.52 9.71 3.82
N ALA A 21 5.78 8.47 4.25
CA ALA A 21 5.26 7.92 5.51
C ALA A 21 5.77 8.69 6.73
N LYS A 22 7.00 9.23 6.68
CA LYS A 22 7.53 10.10 7.73
C LYS A 22 6.73 11.40 7.86
N VAL A 23 6.36 12.01 6.73
CA VAL A 23 5.55 13.25 6.72
C VAL A 23 4.15 13.00 7.24
N HIS A 24 3.56 11.85 6.90
CA HIS A 24 2.17 11.50 7.27
C HIS A 24 2.07 10.57 8.49
N ARG A 25 3.14 10.45 9.28
CA ARG A 25 3.24 9.48 10.38
C ARG A 25 2.07 9.60 11.35
N ASP A 26 1.75 10.82 11.77
CA ASP A 26 0.71 11.10 12.76
C ASP A 26 -0.69 10.71 12.29
N GLU A 27 -0.91 10.69 10.97
CA GLU A 27 -2.15 10.18 10.39
C GLU A 27 -2.11 8.66 10.27
N LEU A 28 -1.00 8.11 9.76
CA LEU A 28 -0.83 6.67 9.54
C LEU A 28 -1.01 5.84 10.82
N VAL A 29 -0.55 6.33 11.98
CA VAL A 29 -0.69 5.61 13.27
C VAL A 29 -2.14 5.42 13.75
N LYS A 30 -3.09 6.16 13.17
CA LYS A 30 -4.52 6.02 13.50
C LYS A 30 -5.15 4.79 12.84
N HIS A 31 -4.53 4.30 11.76
CA HIS A 31 -5.02 3.24 10.91
C HIS A 31 -4.41 1.88 11.29
N HIS A 32 -4.95 0.80 10.71
CA HIS A 32 -4.26 -0.49 10.70
C HIS A 32 -3.41 -0.55 9.44
N LEU A 33 -2.09 -0.73 9.59
CA LEU A 33 -1.16 -0.68 8.48
C LEU A 33 -0.70 -2.08 8.13
N ILE A 34 -0.75 -2.42 6.85
CA ILE A 34 -0.21 -3.66 6.31
C ILE A 34 0.77 -3.34 5.19
N GLY A 35 1.77 -4.17 4.93
CA GLY A 35 2.72 -3.95 3.84
C GLY A 35 3.47 -5.21 3.43
N THR A 36 4.12 -5.17 2.27
CA THR A 36 5.00 -6.28 1.85
C THR A 36 6.21 -6.38 2.77
N SER A 37 6.74 -7.59 2.99
CA SER A 37 7.78 -7.86 4.00
C SER A 37 8.91 -6.82 4.09
N ASN A 38 9.53 -6.49 2.94
CA ASN A 38 10.65 -5.52 2.92
C ASN A 38 10.19 -4.08 3.14
N THR A 39 8.96 -3.75 2.75
CA THR A 39 8.37 -2.42 2.95
C THR A 39 8.00 -2.22 4.42
N SER A 40 7.29 -3.18 5.02
CA SER A 40 6.94 -3.14 6.44
C SER A 40 8.18 -3.07 7.30
N LYS A 41 9.18 -3.93 7.06
CA LYS A 41 10.44 -3.89 7.81
C LYS A 41 11.09 -2.50 7.77
N LEU A 42 11.20 -1.89 6.58
CA LEU A 42 11.78 -0.56 6.43
C LEU A 42 11.02 0.50 7.25
N LEU A 43 9.69 0.49 7.19
CA LEU A 43 8.86 1.49 7.88
C LEU A 43 8.88 1.27 9.40
N ASN A 44 8.84 0.03 9.86
CA ASN A 44 8.89 -0.32 11.27
C ASN A 44 10.25 0.08 11.87
N ASP A 45 11.34 -0.29 11.21
CA ASP A 45 12.71 -0.03 11.69
C ASP A 45 13.03 1.48 11.74
N MET A 46 12.51 2.26 10.80
CA MET A 46 12.90 3.68 10.62
C MET A 46 11.91 4.68 11.24
N LEU A 47 10.64 4.33 11.36
CA LEU A 47 9.57 5.26 11.77
C LEU A 47 8.73 4.76 12.94
N GLU A 48 8.95 3.53 13.41
CA GLU A 48 8.13 2.88 14.43
C GLU A 48 6.64 2.88 14.05
N LEU A 49 6.35 2.80 12.75
CA LEU A 49 5.01 2.53 12.25
C LEU A 49 4.75 1.04 12.46
N ASP A 50 3.70 0.65 13.17
CA ASP A 50 3.33 -0.76 13.38
C ASP A 50 2.71 -1.33 12.10
N VAL A 51 3.54 -1.64 11.09
CA VAL A 51 3.08 -2.18 9.80
C VAL A 51 3.17 -3.70 9.82
N GLU A 52 2.02 -4.37 9.73
CA GLU A 52 1.94 -5.82 9.63
C GLU A 52 2.55 -6.29 8.28
N PRO A 53 3.56 -7.18 8.29
CA PRO A 53 4.11 -7.72 7.06
C PRO A 53 3.19 -8.80 6.46
N PHE A 54 2.97 -8.75 5.15
CA PHE A 54 2.35 -9.83 4.39
C PHE A 54 3.13 -10.11 3.10
N GLY A 55 3.50 -11.37 2.89
CA GLY A 55 4.08 -11.87 1.64
C GLY A 55 5.26 -11.05 1.08
N HIS A 56 5.64 -11.39 -0.16
CA HIS A 56 6.60 -10.65 -0.96
C HIS A 56 5.97 -10.46 -2.34
N GLY A 57 5.95 -9.23 -2.88
CA GLY A 57 5.27 -8.90 -4.15
C GLY A 57 5.56 -9.93 -5.27
N PRO A 58 6.83 -10.08 -5.68
CA PRO A 58 7.27 -11.06 -6.68
C PRO A 58 6.95 -12.54 -6.37
N SER A 59 6.60 -12.89 -5.13
CA SER A 59 6.24 -14.24 -4.71
C SER A 59 4.75 -14.39 -4.43
N GLY A 60 3.90 -13.51 -4.98
CA GLY A 60 2.45 -13.55 -4.84
C GLY A 60 1.88 -12.60 -3.77
N GLY A 61 2.68 -11.68 -3.24
CA GLY A 61 2.22 -10.68 -2.28
C GLY A 61 1.14 -9.76 -2.85
N ASP A 62 1.25 -9.40 -4.14
CA ASP A 62 0.25 -8.54 -4.80
C ASP A 62 -1.08 -9.26 -5.00
N ILE A 63 -1.03 -10.57 -5.27
CA ILE A 63 -2.23 -11.43 -5.35
C ILE A 63 -2.88 -11.58 -3.97
N LEU A 64 -2.09 -11.77 -2.92
CA LEU A 64 -2.60 -11.81 -1.55
C LEU A 64 -3.30 -10.50 -1.17
N LEU A 65 -2.73 -9.36 -1.55
CA LEU A 65 -3.36 -8.06 -1.33
C LEU A 65 -4.67 -7.93 -2.11
N ALA A 66 -4.70 -8.34 -3.38
CA ALA A 66 -5.92 -8.38 -4.17
C ALA A 66 -7.00 -9.26 -3.53
N ALA A 67 -6.63 -10.41 -2.95
CA ALA A 67 -7.56 -11.27 -2.21
C ALA A 67 -8.13 -10.56 -0.96
N ARG A 68 -7.29 -9.87 -0.20
CA ARG A 68 -7.72 -9.10 0.99
C ARG A 68 -8.67 -7.95 0.62
N ILE A 69 -8.50 -7.33 -0.55
CA ILE A 69 -9.46 -6.33 -1.07
C ILE A 69 -10.83 -6.96 -1.31
N LEU A 70 -10.87 -8.15 -1.96
CA LEU A 70 -12.12 -8.88 -2.21
C LEU A 70 -12.81 -9.35 -0.91
N GLN A 71 -12.06 -9.50 0.18
CA GLN A 71 -12.55 -9.86 1.50
C GLN A 71 -12.94 -8.65 2.35
N HIS A 72 -12.86 -7.43 1.79
CA HIS A 72 -13.12 -6.17 2.49
C HIS A 72 -12.20 -5.93 3.70
N GLU A 73 -11.01 -6.53 3.70
CA GLU A 73 -10.02 -6.37 4.77
C GLU A 73 -9.10 -5.15 4.54
N VAL A 74 -9.06 -4.63 3.30
CA VAL A 74 -8.24 -3.49 2.87
C VAL A 74 -9.11 -2.40 2.29
N HIS A 75 -8.90 -1.17 2.76
CA HIS A 75 -9.74 -0.02 2.45
C HIS A 75 -9.01 1.03 1.60
N LYS A 76 -7.67 1.06 1.66
CA LYS A 76 -6.83 1.94 0.85
C LYS A 76 -5.55 1.23 0.46
N VAL A 77 -5.02 1.53 -0.73
CA VAL A 77 -3.73 1.04 -1.20
C VAL A 77 -2.83 2.20 -1.57
N ILE A 78 -1.64 2.28 -0.97
CA ILE A 78 -0.57 3.18 -1.36
C ILE A 78 0.55 2.33 -1.95
N PHE A 79 0.69 2.38 -3.28
CA PHE A 79 1.68 1.63 -4.03
C PHE A 79 2.59 2.55 -4.83
N PHE A 80 3.81 2.80 -4.35
CA PHE A 80 4.78 3.56 -5.16
C PHE A 80 5.45 2.64 -6.18
N ILE A 81 4.95 2.72 -7.41
CA ILE A 81 5.42 1.94 -8.56
C ILE A 81 6.64 2.62 -9.18
N ASP A 82 7.64 1.81 -9.48
CA ASP A 82 8.72 2.18 -10.40
C ASP A 82 8.30 1.86 -11.84
N ALA A 83 7.95 2.90 -12.61
CA ALA A 83 7.54 2.77 -14.01
C ALA A 83 8.72 2.76 -15.01
N GLU A 84 9.96 2.94 -14.54
CA GLU A 84 11.14 3.05 -15.39
C GLU A 84 11.87 1.71 -15.55
N THR A 85 11.59 0.74 -14.67
CA THR A 85 12.21 -0.58 -14.67
C THR A 85 11.18 -1.69 -14.95
N PRO A 86 11.51 -2.72 -15.74
CA PRO A 86 10.65 -3.89 -15.89
C PRO A 86 10.54 -4.71 -14.59
N HIS A 87 9.34 -5.21 -14.28
CA HIS A 87 9.07 -6.06 -13.11
C HIS A 87 8.57 -7.44 -13.54
N GLY A 88 9.14 -8.50 -12.95
CA GLY A 88 8.75 -9.89 -13.26
C GLY A 88 7.34 -10.29 -12.81
N HIS A 89 6.62 -9.40 -12.12
CA HIS A 89 5.28 -9.61 -11.55
C HIS A 89 4.27 -8.56 -12.06
N GLU A 90 4.49 -7.99 -13.25
CA GLU A 90 3.64 -6.94 -13.83
C GLU A 90 2.16 -7.37 -13.94
N HIS A 91 1.89 -8.63 -14.31
CA HIS A 91 0.53 -9.15 -14.39
C HIS A 91 -0.18 -9.18 -13.03
N ASP A 92 0.56 -9.40 -11.94
CA ASP A 92 0.01 -9.39 -10.59
C ASP A 92 -0.33 -7.95 -10.17
N ILE A 93 0.53 -6.98 -10.50
CA ILE A 93 0.28 -5.55 -10.28
C ILE A 93 -0.98 -5.10 -11.03
N GLN A 94 -1.13 -5.47 -12.32
CA GLN A 94 -2.32 -5.15 -13.09
C GLN A 94 -3.58 -5.80 -12.50
N THR A 95 -3.45 -7.03 -11.97
CA THR A 95 -4.55 -7.71 -11.28
C THR A 95 -4.97 -6.99 -10.00
N LEU A 96 -4.00 -6.49 -9.22
CA LEU A 96 -4.26 -5.68 -8.03
C LEU A 96 -4.98 -4.37 -8.38
N ILE A 97 -4.48 -3.63 -9.38
CA ILE A 97 -5.09 -2.37 -9.83
C ILE A 97 -6.52 -2.61 -10.31
N ARG A 98 -6.73 -3.63 -11.17
CA ARG A 98 -8.07 -3.99 -11.65
C ARG A 98 -9.02 -4.34 -10.51
N THR A 99 -8.54 -5.09 -9.52
CA THR A 99 -9.34 -5.45 -8.33
C THR A 99 -9.73 -4.22 -7.53
N ALA A 100 -8.81 -3.28 -7.34
CA ALA A 100 -9.09 -2.02 -6.65
C ALA A 100 -10.19 -1.20 -7.36
N VAL A 101 -10.11 -1.10 -8.69
CA VAL A 101 -11.10 -0.40 -9.53
C VAL A 101 -12.49 -1.04 -9.40
N ILE A 102 -12.58 -2.37 -9.49
CA ILE A 102 -13.87 -3.08 -9.42
C ILE A 102 -14.54 -2.91 -8.05
N ASN A 103 -13.75 -2.91 -6.97
CA ASN A 103 -14.26 -2.79 -5.61
C ASN A 103 -14.36 -1.33 -5.13
N ASN A 104 -14.11 -0.36 -6.02
CA ASN A 104 -14.18 1.07 -5.72
C ASN A 104 -13.35 1.48 -4.48
N ILE A 105 -12.16 0.90 -4.32
CA ILE A 105 -11.25 1.28 -3.22
C ILE A 105 -10.19 2.27 -3.72
N PRO A 106 -9.85 3.31 -2.93
CA PRO A 106 -8.78 4.23 -3.27
C PRO A 106 -7.43 3.53 -3.44
N ILE A 107 -6.80 3.76 -4.59
CA ILE A 107 -5.44 3.30 -4.89
C ILE A 107 -4.57 4.47 -5.36
N ALA A 108 -3.46 4.70 -4.67
CA ALA A 108 -2.44 5.67 -5.05
C ALA A 108 -1.25 4.93 -5.67
N LEU A 109 -0.90 5.26 -6.92
CA LEU A 109 0.27 4.66 -7.60
C LEU A 109 1.53 5.53 -7.55
N ASN A 110 1.41 6.72 -6.94
CA ASN A 110 2.46 7.71 -6.79
C ASN A 110 2.17 8.57 -5.55
N ARG A 111 3.15 9.42 -5.19
CA ARG A 111 3.05 10.31 -4.03
C ARG A 111 1.91 11.31 -4.10
N ALA A 112 1.69 11.96 -5.25
CA ALA A 112 0.67 13.00 -5.38
C ALA A 112 -0.74 12.44 -5.11
N SER A 113 -1.06 11.26 -5.64
CA SER A 113 -2.31 10.57 -5.34
C SER A 113 -2.40 10.13 -3.87
N ALA A 114 -1.28 9.71 -3.28
CA ALA A 114 -1.24 9.29 -1.88
C ALA A 114 -1.51 10.44 -0.91
N ASP A 115 -0.96 11.63 -1.19
CA ASP A 115 -1.21 12.86 -0.43
C ASP A 115 -2.71 13.22 -0.39
N LEU A 116 -3.43 12.99 -1.49
CA LEU A 116 -4.88 13.22 -1.55
C LEU A 116 -5.68 12.12 -0.84
N ILE A 117 -5.27 10.86 -0.99
CA ILE A 117 -5.99 9.69 -0.44
C ILE A 117 -5.85 9.57 1.08
N ILE A 118 -4.69 9.93 1.65
CA ILE A 118 -4.47 9.76 3.09
C ILE A 118 -5.40 10.64 3.93
N MET A 119 -5.79 11.81 3.42
CA MET A 119 -6.63 12.78 4.13
C MET A 119 -8.12 12.41 4.18
N GLN A 120 -8.59 11.48 3.36
CA GLN A 120 -10.02 11.15 3.26
C GLN A 120 -10.37 9.92 4.10
N THR A 121 -11.26 10.01 5.08
CA THR A 121 -11.93 8.81 5.62
C THR A 121 -12.89 8.26 4.57
N PRO A 122 -12.90 6.95 4.29
CA PRO A 122 -13.93 6.37 3.43
C PRO A 122 -15.31 6.70 4.01
N ASP A 123 -16.21 7.23 3.18
CA ASP A 123 -17.62 7.34 3.57
C ASP A 123 -18.15 5.92 3.83
N GLU A 124 -18.87 5.72 4.93
CA GLU A 124 -19.59 4.47 5.17
C GLU A 124 -20.62 4.30 4.05
N VAL A 125 -20.41 3.29 3.19
CA VAL A 125 -21.41 2.82 2.22
C VAL A 125 -22.33 1.82 2.90
#